data_AF-A0A352J4T8-F1
#
_entry.id   AF-A0A352J4T8-F1
#
_cell.length_a   1.000
_cell.length_b   1.000
_cell.length_c   1.000
_cell.angle_alpha   90.00
_cell.angle_beta   90.00
_cell.angle_gamma   90.00
#
_symmetry.space_group_name_H-M   'P 1'
#
loop_
_entity.id
_entity.type
_entity.pdbx_description
1 polymer ?
#
loop_
_entity_poly.entity_id
_entity_poly.type
_entity_poly.pdbx_seq_one_letter_code
_entity_poly.pdbx_strand_id
1 'polypeptide(L)'
;MSHIAILYGTSGGNTESVAKSIRNLFDDNADLYNVDTIKIDDIKPYKYLILGTSTTGIGDLQDDWDSFLPVFSKADLSDKTVAIFT
;
A
#
# COMPACT_ATOMS: atom_id res chain seq x y z
N MET A 1 8.96 13.66 6.36
CA MET A 1 8.69 12.39 5.67
C MET A 1 8.87 11.30 6.69
N SER A 2 7.86 10.46 6.86
CA SER A 2 8.00 9.25 7.66
C SER A 2 8.90 8.24 6.92
N HIS A 3 9.40 7.22 7.61
CA HIS A 3 10.22 6.18 6.97
C HIS A 3 9.39 5.09 6.27
N ILE A 4 8.09 5.06 6.54
CA ILE A 4 7.15 3.98 6.18
C ILE A 4 6.04 4.55 5.29
N ALA A 5 5.84 3.94 4.12
CA ALA A 5 4.65 4.18 3.31
C ALA A 5 3.70 2.97 3.41
N ILE A 6 2.46 3.21 3.79
CA ILE A 6 1.36 2.24 3.79
C ILE A 6 0.53 2.48 2.53
N LEU A 7 0.59 1.56 1.59
CA LEU A 7 -0.18 1.57 0.35
C LEU A 7 -1.37 0.65 0.52
N TYR A 8 -2.59 1.12 0.26
CA TYR A 8 -3.78 0.28 0.32
C TYR A 8 -4.71 0.47 -0.87
N GLY A 9 -5.43 -0.59 -1.24
CA GLY A 9 -6.58 -0.52 -2.14
C GLY A 9 -7.81 -1.08 -1.42
N THR A 10 -8.98 -0.48 -1.65
CA THR A 10 -10.19 -0.81 -0.91
C THR A 10 -11.45 -0.49 -1.73
N SER A 11 -12.40 -1.42 -1.74
CA SER A 11 -13.74 -1.15 -2.32
C SER A 11 -14.80 -0.93 -1.25
N GLY A 12 -14.67 -1.59 -0.09
CA GLY A 12 -15.66 -1.57 1.00
C GLY A 12 -15.18 -0.91 2.31
N GLY A 13 -13.97 -0.36 2.34
CA GLY A 13 -13.41 0.34 3.50
C GLY A 13 -12.66 -0.54 4.51
N ASN A 14 -12.77 -1.87 4.44
CA ASN A 14 -12.12 -2.77 5.41
C ASN A 14 -10.59 -2.66 5.39
N THR A 15 -9.97 -2.75 4.21
CA THR A 15 -8.51 -2.64 4.06
C THR A 15 -8.00 -1.27 4.50
N GLU A 16 -8.75 -0.20 4.23
CA GLU A 16 -8.43 1.16 4.70
C GLU A 16 -8.49 1.26 6.22
N SER A 17 -9.50 0.64 6.84
CA SER A 17 -9.64 0.61 8.30
C SER A 17 -8.42 -0.06 8.94
N VAL A 18 -8.01 -1.22 8.41
CA VAL A 18 -6.80 -1.92 8.87
C VAL A 18 -5.54 -1.10 8.60
N ALA A 19 -5.42 -0.45 7.44
CA ALA A 19 -4.30 0.43 7.12
C ALA A 19 -4.17 1.59 8.12
N LYS A 20 -5.29 2.20 8.51
CA LYS A 20 -5.35 3.23 9.58
C LYS A 20 -4.97 2.64 10.94
N SER A 21 -5.43 1.44 11.27
CA SER A 21 -5.00 0.76 12.51
C SER A 21 -3.50 0.51 12.54
N ILE A 22 -2.90 0.04 11.45
CA ILE A 22 -1.45 -0.17 11.33
C ILE A 22 -0.71 1.16 11.48
N ARG A 23 -1.17 2.23 10.81
CA ARG A 23 -0.61 3.57 10.95
C ARG A 23 -0.58 4.04 12.40
N ASN A 24 -1.67 3.80 13.16
CA ASN A 24 -1.77 4.20 14.56
C ASN A 24 -0.76 3.45 15.46
N LEU A 25 -0.33 2.23 15.09
CA LEU A 25 0.72 1.50 15.82
C LEU A 25 2.11 2.15 15.69
N PHE A 26 2.28 3.03 14.71
CA PHE A 26 3.49 3.82 14.51
C PHE A 26 3.37 5.24 15.05
N ASP A 27 2.40 5.51 15.95
CA ASP A 27 2.13 6.86 16.48
C ASP A 27 1.94 7.90 15.35
N ASP A 28 1.20 7.54 14.30
CA ASP A 28 1.01 8.33 13.08
C ASP A 28 2.29 8.65 12.28
N ASN A 29 3.43 8.03 12.61
CA ASN A 29 4.71 8.16 11.89
C ASN A 29 4.81 7.20 10.69
N ALA A 30 3.72 7.11 9.91
CA ALA A 30 3.67 6.40 8.64
C ALA A 30 2.73 7.14 7.69
N ASP A 31 3.18 7.33 6.45
CA ASP A 31 2.38 7.97 5.41
C ASP A 31 1.42 6.95 4.81
N LEU A 32 0.16 7.34 4.63
CA LEU A 32 -0.93 6.47 4.22
C LEU A 32 -1.44 6.90 2.83
N TYR A 33 -1.45 5.97 1.87
CA TYR A 33 -1.82 6.25 0.49
C TYR A 33 -2.81 5.24 -0.07
N ASN A 34 -3.85 5.73 -0.74
CA ASN A 34 -4.70 4.91 -1.58
C ASN A 34 -4.04 4.73 -2.95
N VAL A 35 -3.87 3.49 -3.41
CA VAL A 35 -3.23 3.15 -4.69
C VAL A 35 -3.98 3.69 -5.90
N ASP A 36 -5.29 3.97 -5.79
CA ASP A 36 -6.09 4.63 -6.82
C ASP A 36 -5.56 6.05 -7.16
N THR A 37 -4.93 6.72 -6.20
CA THR A 37 -4.58 8.15 -6.33
C THR A 37 -3.08 8.45 -6.32
N ILE A 38 -2.24 7.48 -5.94
CA ILE A 38 -0.81 7.69 -5.75
C ILE A 38 -0.02 7.52 -7.06
N LYS A 39 1.12 8.21 -7.18
CA LYS A 39 2.10 7.94 -8.23
C LYS A 39 3.24 7.08 -7.69
N ILE A 40 3.83 6.27 -8.57
CA ILE A 40 4.95 5.40 -8.18
C ILE A 40 6.18 6.18 -7.68
N ASP A 41 6.35 7.42 -8.15
CA ASP A 41 7.44 8.29 -7.71
C ASP A 41 7.29 8.72 -6.24
N ASP A 42 6.07 8.76 -5.71
CA ASP A 42 5.80 9.17 -4.34
C ASP A 42 6.36 8.14 -3.34
N ILE A 43 6.50 6.86 -3.72
CA ILE A 43 7.05 5.81 -2.84
C ILE A 43 8.56 5.61 -2.97
N LYS A 44 9.21 6.25 -3.94
CA LYS A 44 10.67 6.12 -4.15
C LYS A 44 11.49 6.48 -2.90
N PRO A 45 11.19 7.57 -2.15
CA PRO A 45 11.97 7.97 -0.98
C PRO A 45 11.87 7.02 0.22
N TYR A 46 10.85 6.14 0.26
CA TYR A 46 10.56 5.31 1.43
C TYR A 46 11.42 4.05 1.48
N LYS A 47 11.96 3.73 2.66
CA LYS A 47 12.71 2.48 2.88
C LYS A 47 11.80 1.30 3.25
N TYR A 48 10.70 1.59 3.94
CA TYR A 48 9.75 0.58 4.40
C TYR A 48 8.42 0.75 3.67
N LEU A 49 7.89 -0.33 3.12
CA LEU A 49 6.59 -0.37 2.46
C LEU A 49 5.68 -1.38 3.17
N ILE A 50 4.42 -1.02 3.38
CA ILE A 50 3.37 -1.93 3.87
C ILE A 50 2.25 -1.92 2.83
N LEU A 51 1.98 -3.06 2.21
CA LEU A 51 1.04 -3.19 1.11
C LEU A 51 -0.24 -3.88 1.59
N GLY A 52 -1.37 -3.19 1.48
CA GLY A 52 -2.68 -3.66 1.90
C GLY A 52 -3.61 -3.87 0.73
N THR A 53 -4.08 -5.10 0.53
CA THR A 53 -5.04 -5.39 -0.53
C THR A 53 -5.97 -6.52 -0.12
N SER A 54 -7.24 -6.44 -0.51
CA SER A 54 -8.19 -7.54 -0.34
C SER A 54 -8.13 -8.49 -1.53
N THR A 55 -8.41 -9.77 -1.30
CA THR A 55 -8.78 -10.69 -2.37
C THR A 55 -10.24 -10.49 -2.75
N THR A 56 -10.51 -10.27 -4.04
CA THR A 56 -11.86 -10.11 -4.61
C THR A 56 -12.21 -11.33 -5.48
N GLY A 57 -13.48 -11.46 -5.84
CA GLY A 57 -13.94 -12.50 -6.78
C GLY A 57 -13.49 -13.91 -6.39
N ILE A 58 -12.75 -14.56 -7.29
CA ILE A 58 -12.20 -15.92 -7.10
C ILE A 58 -10.66 -15.85 -7.11
N GLY A 59 -10.10 -15.12 -6.15
CA GLY A 59 -8.65 -15.00 -6.00
C GLY A 59 -8.05 -13.77 -6.70
N ASP A 60 -8.90 -12.87 -7.18
CA ASP A 60 -8.50 -11.67 -7.88
C ASP A 60 -7.98 -10.61 -6.90
N LEU A 61 -7.17 -9.70 -7.41
CA LEU A 61 -6.72 -8.53 -6.68
C LEU A 61 -7.82 -7.47 -6.67
N GLN A 62 -7.87 -6.62 -5.64
CA GLN A 62 -8.76 -5.47 -5.66
C GLN A 62 -8.49 -4.55 -6.86
N ASP A 63 -9.55 -4.03 -7.48
CA ASP A 63 -9.52 -3.36 -8.79
C ASP A 63 -8.49 -2.22 -8.93
N ASP A 64 -8.30 -1.40 -7.89
CA ASP A 64 -7.35 -0.29 -7.92
C ASP A 64 -5.91 -0.81 -7.88
N TRP A 65 -5.69 -1.86 -7.08
CA TRP A 65 -4.40 -2.56 -7.05
C TRP A 65 -4.12 -3.29 -8.35
N ASP A 66 -5.11 -3.93 -8.98
CA ASP A 66 -4.95 -4.59 -10.28
C ASP A 66 -4.55 -3.57 -11.35
N SER A 67 -5.16 -2.39 -11.33
CA SER A 67 -4.82 -1.26 -12.21
C SER A 67 -3.43 -0.68 -11.93
N PHE A 68 -3.01 -0.62 -10.66
CA PHE A 68 -1.72 -0.05 -10.25
C PHE A 68 -0.53 -1.01 -10.42
N LEU A 69 -0.77 -2.33 -10.34
CA LEU A 69 0.26 -3.37 -10.36
C LEU A 69 1.22 -3.33 -11.57
N PRO A 70 0.77 -3.05 -12.81
CA PRO A 70 1.69 -2.93 -13.96
C PRO A 70 2.72 -1.81 -13.83
N VAL A 71 2.41 -0.76 -13.07
CA VAL A 71 3.35 0.33 -12.77
C VAL A 71 4.20 -0.04 -11.56
N PHE A 72 3.58 -0.56 -10.50
CA PHE A 72 4.26 -0.96 -9.28
C PHE A 72 5.32 -2.05 -9.51
N SER A 73 5.02 -3.04 -10.35
CA SER A 73 5.94 -4.14 -10.71
C SER A 73 7.25 -3.69 -11.38
N LYS A 74 7.30 -2.45 -11.87
CA LYS A 74 8.50 -1.84 -12.47
C LYS A 74 9.33 -1.03 -11.47
N ALA A 75 8.85 -0.88 -10.23
CA ALA A 75 9.57 -0.15 -9.21
C ALA A 75 10.79 -0.94 -8.71
N ASP A 76 11.88 -0.23 -8.42
CA ASP A 76 13.04 -0.83 -7.76
C ASP A 76 12.77 -0.99 -6.26
N LEU A 77 12.81 -2.25 -5.81
CA LEU A 77 12.58 -2.65 -4.42
C LEU A 77 13.85 -3.19 -3.74
N SER A 78 15.02 -3.14 -4.40
CA SER A 78 16.23 -3.86 -3.98
C SER A 78 16.68 -3.56 -2.54
N ASP A 79 16.51 -2.32 -2.08
CA ASP A 79 16.88 -1.88 -0.71
C ASP A 79 15.67 -1.60 0.19
N LYS A 80 14.47 -2.01 -0.25
CA LYS A 80 13.22 -1.78 0.47
C LYS A 80 12.83 -3.01 1.28
N THR A 81 12.38 -2.78 2.50
CA THR A 81 11.73 -3.84 3.31
C THR A 81 10.23 -3.74 3.12
N VAL A 82 9.59 -4.85 2.75
CA VAL A 82 8.18 -4.89 2.35
C VAL A 82 7.39 -5.84 3.25
N ALA A 83 6.26 -5.38 3.77
CA ALA A 83 5.26 -6.20 4.46
C ALA A 83 3.94 -6.19 3.67
N ILE A 84 3.12 -7.23 3.83
CA ILE A 84 1.83 -7.36 3.15
C ILE A 84 0.74 -7.72 4.17
N PHE A 85 -0.44 -7.14 4.03
CA PHE A 85 -1.64 -7.52 4.79
C PHE A 85 -2.89 -7.54 3.89
N THR A 86 -3.95 -8.15 4.40
CA THR A 86 -5.29 -8.23 3.80
C THR A 86 -6.34 -7.86 4.84
#